data_AF-A0A7J7Z395-F1
#
_entry.id   AF-A0A7J7Z395-F1
#
_cell.length_a   1.000
_cell.length_b   1.000
_cell.length_c   1.000
_cell.angle_alpha   90.00
_cell.angle_beta   90.00
_cell.angle_gamma   90.00
#
_symmetry.space_group_name_H-M   'P 1'
#
loop_
_entity.id
_entity.type
_entity.pdbx_description
1 polymer ?
#
loop_
_entity_poly.entity_id
_entity_poly.type
_entity_poly.pdbx_seq_one_letter_code
_entity_poly.pdbx_strand_id
1 'polypeptide(L)'
;MSSDDEDCSAKGRNRHIVINKAELANSIEVLESFKLARESWELLYSLEFLDKEFTRICLAWKTDTWLWLRIFLTDMIIYQGQYKKAIASLHHLAALQGSLPQPQLTGQGTLEHQRALLQLAACHFALGEYRMTCEKVLDLMCYMVLPIQDGGKSQEEPSKVKPKFRKGSDLKLLPCTSKAIMPYCLHLMLACFKLRAFTDSRDDMALGHVIVLLQQEWPRGENLFLKAVNKICQQGNFQYENFFNYVTNIDMLEEFAYLRTQEGGKIHLELLPNQGMLIKPTSPPMGLLQQEFLPVLQPSIQTADRHHTVTRGITKGVKEDFRLAMERQVSRCGENLMVVLHRFCINEKILLLQTLT
;
A
#
# COMPACT_ATOMS: atom_id res chain seq x y z
N MET A 1 -25.96 -13.04 -17.44
CA MET A 1 -26.74 -12.00 -18.17
C MET A 1 -27.33 -11.04 -17.14
N SER A 2 -27.54 -9.79 -17.56
CA SER A 2 -27.59 -8.53 -16.80
C SER A 2 -26.18 -8.06 -16.41
N SER A 3 -25.45 -7.28 -17.22
CA SER A 3 -25.77 -6.00 -17.89
C SER A 3 -26.32 -4.98 -16.90
N ASP A 4 -25.39 -4.19 -16.37
CA ASP A 4 -25.59 -2.81 -15.94
C ASP A 4 -24.38 -2.03 -16.50
N ASP A 5 -24.48 -1.72 -17.79
CA ASP A 5 -23.74 -0.62 -18.41
C ASP A 5 -24.33 0.68 -17.84
N GLU A 6 -23.74 1.21 -16.77
CA GLU A 6 -24.03 2.57 -16.32
C GLU A 6 -23.14 3.54 -17.11
N ASP A 7 -23.80 4.25 -18.02
CA ASP A 7 -23.29 5.34 -18.85
C ASP A 7 -22.31 6.25 -18.11
N CYS A 8 -21.11 6.38 -18.69
CA CYS A 8 -20.16 7.46 -18.41
C CYS A 8 -20.69 8.81 -18.91
N SER A 9 -21.79 9.32 -18.34
CA SER A 9 -22.20 10.71 -18.54
C SER A 9 -21.52 11.60 -17.49
N ALA A 10 -20.30 12.03 -17.82
CA ALA A 10 -19.51 12.98 -17.06
C ALA A 10 -20.12 14.39 -17.10
N LYS A 11 -21.24 14.62 -16.41
CA LYS A 11 -21.63 15.95 -15.92
C LYS A 11 -21.18 16.06 -14.47
N GLY A 12 -20.32 17.04 -14.20
CA GLY A 12 -19.63 17.24 -12.93
C GLY A 12 -20.55 17.17 -11.72
N ARG A 13 -20.60 15.99 -11.08
CA ARG A 13 -21.10 15.90 -9.70
C ARG A 13 -20.14 16.72 -8.85
N ASN A 14 -20.65 17.77 -8.21
CA ASN A 14 -19.94 18.56 -7.21
C ASN A 14 -19.28 17.62 -6.20
N ARG A 15 -17.97 17.37 -6.37
CA ARG A 15 -17.19 16.53 -5.48
C ARG A 15 -16.96 17.31 -4.19
N HIS A 16 -17.39 16.80 -3.04
CA HIS A 16 -17.29 17.54 -1.78
C HIS A 16 -15.83 17.60 -1.34
N ILE A 17 -15.27 18.79 -1.15
CA ILE A 17 -13.90 18.91 -0.63
C ILE A 17 -13.96 18.85 0.90
N VAL A 18 -13.20 17.93 1.49
CA VAL A 18 -13.10 17.68 2.93
C VAL A 18 -11.66 17.94 3.35
N ILE A 19 -11.46 18.73 4.41
CA ILE A 19 -10.14 18.96 5.00
C ILE A 19 -10.10 18.33 6.38
N ASN A 20 -9.00 17.66 6.73
CA ASN A 20 -8.79 17.23 8.11
C ASN A 20 -8.54 18.45 9.00
N LYS A 21 -9.58 18.92 9.69
CA LYS A 21 -9.53 20.12 10.55
C LYS A 21 -8.57 19.98 11.73
N ALA A 22 -8.26 18.75 12.15
CA ALA A 22 -7.41 18.50 13.32
C ALA A 22 -5.91 18.74 13.04
N GLU A 23 -5.50 18.74 11.78
CA GLU A 23 -4.09 18.77 11.39
C GLU A 23 -3.66 20.08 10.72
N LEU A 24 -4.60 21.01 10.49
CA LEU A 24 -4.34 22.26 9.78
C LEU A 24 -5.08 23.44 10.43
N ALA A 25 -4.32 24.34 11.05
CA ALA A 25 -4.85 25.49 11.79
C ALA A 25 -5.71 26.43 10.93
N ASN A 26 -5.38 26.60 9.64
CA ASN A 26 -6.11 27.42 8.67
C ASN A 26 -7.00 26.58 7.73
N SER A 27 -7.49 25.42 8.17
CA SER A 27 -8.29 24.50 7.33
C SER A 27 -9.55 25.13 6.73
N ILE A 28 -10.18 26.10 7.38
CA ILE A 28 -11.38 26.77 6.84
C ILE A 28 -11.00 27.69 5.67
N GLU A 29 -10.01 28.56 5.87
CA GLU A 29 -9.53 29.51 4.87
C GLU A 29 -8.99 28.80 3.62
N VAL A 30 -8.24 27.72 3.79
CA VAL A 30 -7.72 26.91 2.67
C VAL A 30 -8.87 26.29 1.86
N LEU A 31 -9.92 25.81 2.52
CA LEU A 31 -11.09 25.24 1.86
C LEU A 31 -11.85 26.30 1.05
N GLU A 32 -12.07 27.48 1.64
CA GLU A 32 -12.76 28.59 0.98
C GLU A 32 -11.97 29.11 -0.21
N SER A 33 -10.65 29.28 -0.05
CA SER A 33 -9.75 29.70 -1.12
C SER A 33 -9.78 28.75 -2.30
N PHE A 34 -9.76 27.43 -2.04
CA PHE A 34 -9.84 26.43 -3.11
C PHE A 34 -11.21 26.45 -3.81
N LYS A 35 -12.31 26.57 -3.05
CA LYS A 35 -13.65 26.68 -3.64
C LYS A 35 -13.77 27.88 -4.56
N LEU A 36 -13.27 29.03 -4.11
CA LEU A 36 -13.27 30.26 -4.91
C LEU A 36 -12.41 30.12 -6.18
N ALA A 37 -11.21 29.53 -6.07
CA ALA A 37 -10.35 29.28 -7.22
C ALA A 37 -11.01 28.34 -8.24
N ARG A 38 -11.69 27.28 -7.77
CA ARG A 38 -12.46 26.37 -8.61
C ARG A 38 -13.63 27.07 -9.31
N GLU A 39 -14.43 27.84 -8.58
CA GLU A 39 -15.58 28.56 -9.15
C GLU A 39 -15.13 29.60 -10.17
N SER A 40 -14.01 30.28 -9.91
CA SER A 40 -13.38 31.20 -10.86
C SER A 40 -12.91 30.48 -12.12
N TRP A 41 -12.29 29.31 -11.96
CA TRP A 41 -11.89 28.45 -13.09
C TRP A 41 -13.11 28.01 -13.91
N GLU A 42 -14.17 27.50 -13.27
CA GLU A 42 -15.40 27.10 -13.98
C GLU A 42 -16.03 28.26 -14.74
N LEU A 43 -16.00 29.47 -14.19
CA LEU A 43 -16.46 30.68 -14.86
C LEU A 43 -15.61 31.00 -16.10
N LEU A 44 -14.28 30.98 -15.98
CA LEU A 44 -13.36 31.27 -17.10
C LEU A 44 -13.53 30.29 -18.27
N TYR A 45 -13.91 29.04 -17.97
CA TYR A 45 -14.12 27.98 -18.97
C TYR A 45 -15.60 27.78 -19.35
N SER A 46 -16.52 28.62 -18.85
CA SER A 46 -17.96 28.47 -19.07
C SER A 46 -18.40 28.88 -20.49
N LEU A 47 -17.70 29.83 -21.10
CA LEU A 47 -17.99 30.36 -22.43
C LEU A 47 -16.72 30.30 -23.28
N GLU A 48 -16.86 29.91 -24.55
CA GLU A 48 -15.72 29.75 -25.48
C GLU A 48 -14.91 31.05 -25.65
N PHE A 49 -15.57 32.21 -25.60
CA PHE A 49 -14.87 33.51 -25.63
C PHE A 49 -14.00 33.72 -24.38
N LEU A 50 -14.48 33.38 -23.18
CA LEU A 50 -13.72 33.54 -21.94
C LEU A 50 -12.50 32.61 -21.91
N ASP A 51 -12.66 31.37 -22.36
CA ASP A 51 -11.55 30.42 -22.48
C ASP A 51 -10.45 30.94 -23.42
N LYS A 52 -10.84 31.48 -24.59
CA LYS A 52 -9.90 32.10 -25.55
C LYS A 52 -9.18 33.31 -24.98
N GLU A 53 -9.89 34.21 -24.29
CA GLU A 53 -9.27 35.37 -23.65
C GLU A 53 -8.32 34.97 -22.51
N PHE A 54 -8.75 34.03 -21.66
CA PHE A 54 -7.93 33.52 -20.57
C PHE A 54 -6.66 32.84 -21.09
N THR A 55 -6.78 32.00 -22.13
CA THR A 55 -5.63 31.40 -22.81
C THR A 55 -4.67 32.45 -23.36
N ARG A 56 -5.18 33.55 -23.96
CA ARG A 56 -4.35 34.66 -24.44
C ARG A 56 -3.60 35.35 -23.30
N ILE A 57 -4.26 35.57 -22.16
CA ILE A 57 -3.63 36.14 -20.96
C ILE A 57 -2.52 35.21 -20.44
N CYS A 58 -2.80 33.91 -20.31
CA CYS A 58 -1.83 32.91 -19.88
C CYS A 58 -0.56 32.90 -20.77
N LEU A 59 -0.75 32.97 -22.09
CA LEU A 59 0.37 33.06 -23.05
C LEU A 59 1.14 34.38 -22.90
N ALA A 60 0.45 35.51 -22.82
CA ALA A 60 1.08 36.82 -22.66
C ALA A 60 1.91 36.92 -21.38
N TRP A 61 1.44 36.30 -20.30
CA TRP A 61 2.09 36.29 -19.00
C TRP A 61 3.10 35.15 -18.80
N LYS A 62 3.25 34.26 -19.80
CA LYS A 62 4.16 33.09 -19.73
C LYS A 62 3.90 32.24 -18.48
N THR A 63 2.62 31.98 -18.23
CA THR A 63 2.19 31.28 -17.02
C THR A 63 2.55 29.80 -17.01
N ASP A 64 3.08 29.26 -18.11
CA ASP A 64 3.68 27.92 -18.21
C ASP A 64 4.86 27.74 -17.25
N THR A 65 5.55 28.83 -16.90
CA THR A 65 6.61 28.83 -15.90
C THR A 65 6.08 28.80 -14.46
N TRP A 66 4.84 29.20 -14.24
CA TRP A 66 4.26 29.37 -12.91
C TRP A 66 3.95 28.00 -12.29
N LEU A 67 4.73 27.61 -11.30
CA LEU A 67 4.57 26.32 -10.63
C LEU A 67 3.19 26.20 -9.97
N TRP A 68 2.73 27.22 -9.25
CA TRP A 68 1.43 27.21 -8.57
C TRP A 68 0.26 26.98 -9.54
N LEU A 69 0.31 27.59 -10.73
CA LEU A 69 -0.75 27.45 -11.72
C LEU A 69 -0.76 26.02 -12.26
N ARG A 70 0.40 25.47 -12.62
CA ARG A 70 0.50 24.08 -13.08
C ARG A 70 0.02 23.06 -12.03
N ILE A 71 0.28 23.33 -10.75
CA ILE A 71 -0.24 22.54 -9.63
C ILE A 71 -1.77 22.59 -9.62
N PHE A 72 -2.33 23.80 -9.61
CA PHE A 72 -3.77 24.00 -9.58
C PHE A 72 -4.46 23.34 -10.79
N LEU A 73 -3.89 23.47 -11.99
CA LEU A 73 -4.39 22.82 -13.20
C LEU A 73 -4.42 21.30 -13.06
N THR A 74 -3.34 20.71 -12.55
CA THR A 74 -3.27 19.27 -12.27
C THR A 74 -4.36 18.86 -11.28
N ASP A 75 -4.49 19.58 -10.16
CA ASP A 75 -5.50 19.31 -9.14
C ASP A 75 -6.92 19.42 -9.72
N MET A 76 -7.17 20.38 -10.60
CA MET A 76 -8.45 20.52 -11.31
C MET A 76 -8.73 19.33 -12.25
N ILE A 77 -7.73 18.83 -12.98
CA ILE A 77 -7.88 17.65 -13.84
C ILE A 77 -8.20 16.40 -12.99
N ILE A 78 -7.52 16.23 -11.85
CA ILE A 78 -7.81 15.16 -10.87
C ILE A 78 -9.23 15.30 -10.32
N TYR A 79 -9.61 16.53 -9.93
CA TYR A 79 -10.92 16.86 -9.41
C TYR A 79 -12.02 16.56 -10.44
N GLN A 80 -11.80 16.84 -11.73
CA GLN A 80 -12.72 16.48 -12.82
C GLN A 80 -12.78 14.97 -13.11
N GLY A 81 -11.90 14.16 -12.51
CA GLY A 81 -11.83 12.71 -12.74
C GLY A 81 -11.11 12.31 -14.02
N GLN A 82 -10.39 13.23 -14.66
CA GLN A 82 -9.64 12.97 -15.89
C GLN A 82 -8.25 12.38 -15.56
N TYR A 83 -8.22 11.24 -14.88
CA TYR A 83 -7.01 10.67 -14.26
C TYR A 83 -5.87 10.40 -15.25
N LYS A 84 -6.17 9.94 -16.48
CA LYS A 84 -5.15 9.74 -17.53
C LYS A 84 -4.44 11.04 -17.93
N LYS A 85 -5.20 12.14 -18.03
CA LYS A 85 -4.64 13.47 -18.34
C LYS A 85 -3.84 14.01 -17.15
N ALA A 86 -4.29 13.75 -15.93
CA ALA A 86 -3.57 14.13 -14.72
C ALA A 86 -2.20 13.43 -14.65
N ILE A 87 -2.14 12.12 -14.95
CA ILE A 87 -0.88 11.36 -15.03
C ILE A 87 0.07 11.98 -16.06
N ALA A 88 -0.41 12.28 -17.27
CA ALA A 88 0.40 12.94 -18.29
C ALA A 88 0.93 14.31 -17.83
N SER A 89 0.08 15.11 -17.17
CA SER A 89 0.44 16.42 -16.61
C SER A 89 1.51 16.30 -15.52
N LEU A 90 1.39 15.32 -14.62
CA LEU A 90 2.37 15.04 -13.56
C LEU A 90 3.73 14.60 -14.11
N HIS A 91 3.75 13.76 -15.15
CA HIS A 91 5.00 13.40 -15.84
C HIS A 91 5.65 14.59 -16.54
N HIS A 92 4.85 15.45 -17.18
CA HIS A 92 5.36 16.68 -17.78
C HIS A 92 5.97 17.63 -16.75
N LEU A 93 5.31 17.78 -15.59
CA LEU A 93 5.84 18.55 -14.47
C LEU A 93 7.19 18.02 -13.97
N ALA A 94 7.31 16.70 -13.82
CA ALA A 94 8.57 16.07 -13.42
C ALA A 94 9.69 16.30 -14.45
N ALA A 95 9.38 16.22 -15.75
CA ALA A 95 10.34 16.45 -16.83
C ALA A 95 10.90 17.89 -16.82
N LEU A 96 10.06 18.88 -16.49
CA LEU A 96 10.48 20.28 -16.40
C LEU A 96 11.32 20.59 -15.15
N GLN A 97 11.27 19.73 -14.12
CA GLN A 97 12.06 19.88 -12.89
C GLN A 97 13.43 19.20 -12.98
N GLY A 98 13.56 18.12 -13.76
CA GLY A 98 14.79 17.35 -13.92
C GLY A 98 15.96 18.09 -14.59
N SER A 99 15.77 19.33 -15.05
CA SER A 99 16.79 20.15 -15.72
C SER A 99 17.53 21.13 -14.80
N LEU A 100 17.17 21.22 -13.51
CA LEU A 100 17.85 22.12 -12.56
C LEU A 100 18.81 21.32 -11.66
N PRO A 101 20.12 21.66 -11.64
CA PRO A 101 21.04 21.08 -10.67
C PRO A 101 20.74 21.68 -9.29
N GLN A 102 19.88 21.03 -8.51
CA GLN A 102 19.74 21.35 -7.08
C GLN A 102 20.72 20.49 -6.27
N PRO A 103 21.39 21.06 -5.26
CA PRO A 103 22.26 20.30 -4.37
C PRO A 103 21.40 19.29 -3.59
N GLN A 104 21.57 18.00 -3.91
CA GLN A 104 21.01 16.89 -3.15
C GLN A 104 21.71 16.80 -1.80
N LEU A 105 21.29 17.66 -0.86
CA LEU A 105 21.65 17.53 0.54
C LEU A 105 20.63 16.58 1.18
N THR A 106 21.09 15.35 1.43
CA THR A 106 20.40 14.24 2.12
C THR A 106 19.30 13.57 1.27
N GLY A 107 19.17 12.25 1.35
CA GLY A 107 18.29 11.41 0.52
C GLY A 107 16.77 11.61 0.67
N GLN A 108 16.33 12.84 0.97
CA GLN A 108 14.93 13.24 0.98
C GLN A 108 14.55 13.78 -0.40
N GLY A 109 13.60 13.14 -1.09
CA GLY A 109 12.99 13.72 -2.29
C GLY A 109 12.30 15.05 -1.96
N THR A 110 12.29 15.99 -2.90
CA THR A 110 11.62 17.29 -2.71
C THR A 110 10.14 17.09 -2.35
N LEU A 111 9.55 17.99 -1.55
CA LEU A 111 8.12 17.93 -1.21
C LEU A 111 7.23 17.89 -2.46
N GLU A 112 7.67 18.54 -3.53
CA GLU A 112 7.00 18.53 -4.83
C GLU A 112 6.98 17.14 -5.47
N HIS A 113 8.11 16.42 -5.41
CA HIS A 113 8.20 15.05 -5.88
C HIS A 113 7.33 14.10 -5.05
N GLN A 114 7.34 14.24 -3.72
CA GLN A 114 6.50 13.45 -2.82
C GLN A 114 5.01 13.65 -3.12
N ARG A 115 4.58 14.90 -3.34
CA ARG A 115 3.21 15.21 -3.75
C ARG A 115 2.87 14.58 -5.09
N ALA A 116 3.75 14.68 -6.08
CA ALA A 116 3.52 14.10 -7.40
C ALA A 116 3.36 12.57 -7.32
N LEU A 117 4.18 11.87 -6.55
CA LEU A 117 4.04 10.43 -6.30
C LEU A 117 2.69 10.08 -5.66
N LEU A 118 2.25 10.86 -4.66
CA LEU A 118 0.96 10.66 -4.00
C LEU A 118 -0.21 10.85 -4.98
N GLN A 119 -0.17 11.90 -5.81
CA GLN A 119 -1.17 12.17 -6.83
C GLN A 119 -1.18 11.08 -7.92
N LEU A 120 -0.01 10.61 -8.37
CA LEU A 120 0.11 9.49 -9.30
C LEU A 120 -0.50 8.21 -8.72
N ALA A 121 -0.17 7.87 -7.47
CA ALA A 121 -0.74 6.70 -6.79
C ALA A 121 -2.27 6.78 -6.74
N ALA A 122 -2.83 7.94 -6.36
CA ALA A 122 -4.28 8.14 -6.33
C ALA A 122 -4.93 8.03 -7.72
N CYS A 123 -4.28 8.56 -8.77
CA CYS A 123 -4.78 8.46 -10.14
C CYS A 123 -4.75 7.01 -10.66
N HIS A 124 -3.65 6.29 -10.46
CA HIS A 124 -3.55 4.87 -10.82
C HIS A 124 -4.59 4.04 -10.08
N PHE A 125 -4.83 4.32 -8.80
CA PHE A 125 -5.85 3.61 -8.02
C PHE A 125 -7.25 3.83 -8.57
N ALA A 126 -7.58 5.08 -8.92
CA ALA A 126 -8.86 5.42 -9.52
C ALA A 126 -9.08 4.77 -10.90
N LEU A 127 -8.00 4.43 -11.61
CA LEU A 127 -8.02 3.70 -12.88
C LEU A 127 -8.03 2.18 -12.71
N GLY A 128 -7.94 1.65 -11.48
CA GLY A 128 -7.82 0.21 -11.21
C GLY A 128 -6.42 -0.37 -11.45
N GLU A 129 -5.41 0.47 -11.66
CA GLU A 129 -4.03 0.08 -11.91
C GLU A 129 -3.31 -0.17 -10.57
N TYR A 130 -3.71 -1.23 -9.85
CA TYR A 130 -3.29 -1.50 -8.47
C TYR A 130 -1.79 -1.72 -8.32
N ARG A 131 -1.14 -2.38 -9.29
CA ARG A 131 0.32 -2.57 -9.30
C ARG A 131 1.05 -1.23 -9.35
N MET A 132 0.66 -0.35 -10.28
CA MET A 132 1.25 0.98 -10.42
C MET A 132 0.98 1.85 -9.19
N THR A 133 -0.23 1.75 -8.62
CA THR A 133 -0.58 2.38 -7.36
C THR A 133 0.40 1.98 -6.25
N CYS A 134 0.58 0.68 -6.06
CA CYS A 134 1.47 0.13 -5.05
C CYS A 134 2.92 0.58 -5.28
N GLU A 135 3.40 0.55 -6.52
CA GLU A 135 4.73 1.03 -6.90
C GLU A 135 4.97 2.48 -6.46
N LYS A 136 4.05 3.40 -6.78
CA LYS A 136 4.19 4.81 -6.42
C LYS A 136 4.09 5.06 -4.91
N VAL A 137 3.27 4.28 -4.20
CA VAL A 137 3.24 4.30 -2.74
C VAL A 137 4.57 3.83 -2.16
N LEU A 138 5.13 2.73 -2.66
CA LEU A 138 6.39 2.17 -2.17
C LEU A 138 7.58 3.09 -2.45
N ASP A 139 7.61 3.75 -3.62
CA ASP A 139 8.58 4.80 -3.90
C ASP A 139 8.46 5.97 -2.91
N LEU A 140 7.23 6.40 -2.59
CA LEU A 140 6.98 7.45 -1.60
C LEU A 140 7.44 7.05 -0.19
N MET A 141 7.23 5.79 0.21
CA MET A 141 7.69 5.27 1.50
C MET A 141 9.22 5.37 1.67
N CYS A 142 10.00 5.26 0.58
CA CYS A 142 11.46 5.41 0.63
C CYS A 142 11.90 6.82 1.07
N TYR A 143 11.09 7.85 0.84
CA TYR A 143 11.41 9.23 1.20
C TYR A 143 10.85 9.65 2.56
N MET A 144 9.99 8.84 3.17
CA MET A 144 9.40 9.16 4.47
C MET A 144 10.43 8.93 5.58
N VAL A 145 10.78 10.00 6.29
CA VAL A 145 11.49 9.89 7.57
C VAL A 145 10.45 9.70 8.67
N LEU A 146 10.60 8.60 9.40
CA LEU A 146 9.82 8.34 10.61
C LEU A 146 10.42 9.17 11.75
N PRO A 147 9.59 9.89 12.53
CA PRO A 147 10.09 10.50 13.75
C PRO A 147 10.59 9.37 14.69
N ILE A 148 11.89 9.40 14.99
CA ILE A 148 12.47 8.62 16.09
C ILE A 148 11.79 9.17 17.34
N GLN A 149 11.02 8.34 18.05
CA GLN A 149 10.35 8.80 19.26
C GLN A 149 11.40 9.15 20.31
N ASP A 150 11.46 10.42 20.68
CA ASP A 150 11.90 10.85 22.00
C ASP A 150 10.81 10.46 23.00
N GLY A 151 11.19 9.86 24.11
CA GLY A 151 10.26 9.23 25.06
C GLY A 151 9.27 10.24 25.63
N GLY A 152 7.99 10.13 25.29
CA GLY A 152 6.99 11.09 25.78
C GLY A 152 5.53 10.73 25.52
N LYS A 153 4.95 9.98 26.46
CA LYS A 153 3.53 9.85 26.81
C LYS A 153 2.53 9.29 25.78
N SER A 154 1.87 8.22 26.22
CA SER A 154 0.61 7.68 25.71
C SER A 154 -0.53 8.70 25.70
N GLN A 155 -1.50 8.40 24.84
CA GLN A 155 -2.82 8.98 24.62
C GLN A 155 -2.92 10.18 23.67
N GLU A 156 -3.51 9.89 22.50
CA GLU A 156 -4.78 10.52 22.17
C GLU A 156 -5.73 9.42 21.68
N GLU A 157 -6.90 9.28 22.33
CA GLU A 157 -7.98 8.45 21.82
C GLU A 157 -8.26 8.81 20.35
N PRO A 158 -8.51 7.83 19.46
CA PRO A 158 -9.05 8.15 18.16
C PRO A 158 -10.44 8.74 18.38
N SER A 159 -10.55 10.05 18.15
CA SER A 159 -11.82 10.78 18.12
C SER A 159 -12.92 9.91 17.48
N LYS A 160 -14.03 9.76 18.19
CA LYS A 160 -15.26 9.04 17.76
C LYS A 160 -15.98 9.76 16.61
N VAL A 161 -15.24 10.36 15.67
CA VAL A 161 -15.80 10.88 14.44
C VAL A 161 -15.88 9.70 13.48
N LYS A 162 -17.08 9.12 13.34
CA LYS A 162 -17.41 8.23 12.23
C LYS A 162 -17.02 8.95 10.93
N PRO A 163 -15.98 8.53 10.19
CA PRO A 163 -15.89 8.94 8.80
C PRO A 163 -16.99 8.15 8.10
N LYS A 164 -18.17 8.75 7.93
CA LYS A 164 -19.15 8.22 7.00
C LYS A 164 -18.50 8.31 5.63
N PHE A 165 -17.86 7.24 5.18
CA PHE A 165 -17.42 7.09 3.80
C PHE A 165 -18.67 7.09 2.92
N ARG A 166 -18.99 8.25 2.34
CA ARG A 166 -19.87 8.29 1.18
C ARG A 166 -19.02 7.84 0.00
N LYS A 167 -19.52 6.84 -0.75
CA LYS A 167 -18.90 6.35 -1.97
C LYS A 167 -18.60 7.53 -2.92
N GLY A 168 -17.33 7.74 -3.23
CA GLY A 168 -16.88 8.19 -4.55
C GLY A 168 -16.90 9.68 -4.90
N SER A 169 -17.13 10.61 -3.98
CA SER A 169 -17.21 12.04 -4.36
C SER A 169 -16.33 13.01 -3.57
N ASP A 170 -15.60 12.59 -2.54
CA ASP A 170 -15.04 13.56 -1.60
C ASP A 170 -13.52 13.75 -1.79
N LEU A 171 -13.09 14.97 -2.14
CA LEU A 171 -11.67 15.32 -2.29
C LEU A 171 -11.09 15.65 -0.93
N LYS A 172 -10.07 14.91 -0.47
CA LYS A 172 -9.42 15.18 0.82
C LYS A 172 -8.15 16.00 0.64
N LEU A 173 -8.07 17.13 1.33
CA LEU A 173 -6.82 17.87 1.48
C LEU A 173 -6.10 17.38 2.73
N LEU A 174 -4.89 16.86 2.51
CA LEU A 174 -4.01 16.29 3.54
C LEU A 174 -2.70 17.08 3.58
N PRO A 175 -2.17 17.38 4.78
CA PRO A 175 -0.86 17.99 4.88
C PRO A 175 0.21 17.00 4.38
N CYS A 176 1.16 17.48 3.59
CA CYS A 176 2.22 16.66 3.02
C CYS A 176 3.31 16.36 4.06
N THR A 177 2.95 15.63 5.12
CA THR A 177 3.84 15.19 6.21
C THR A 177 3.83 13.67 6.32
N SER A 178 4.92 13.04 6.76
CA SER A 178 4.98 11.58 6.96
C SER A 178 3.84 11.08 7.85
N LYS A 179 3.50 11.82 8.92
CA LYS A 179 2.44 11.48 9.87
C LYS A 179 1.07 11.38 9.20
N ALA A 180 0.73 12.31 8.31
CA ALA A 180 -0.57 12.34 7.65
C ALA A 180 -0.63 11.46 6.39
N ILE A 181 0.46 11.38 5.63
CA ILE A 181 0.50 10.64 4.37
C ILE A 181 0.60 9.13 4.61
N MET A 182 1.42 8.70 5.58
CA MET A 182 1.72 7.28 5.74
C MET A 182 0.47 6.41 5.98
N PRO A 183 -0.48 6.79 6.88
CA PRO A 183 -1.73 6.05 7.04
C PRO A 183 -2.55 5.98 5.74
N TYR A 184 -2.60 7.06 4.96
CA TYR A 184 -3.30 7.08 3.68
C TYR A 184 -2.67 6.13 2.67
N CYS A 185 -1.33 6.10 2.59
CA CYS A 185 -0.60 5.19 1.73
C CYS A 185 -0.82 3.72 2.09
N LEU A 186 -0.77 3.38 3.38
CA LEU A 186 -1.06 2.03 3.87
C LEU A 186 -2.50 1.61 3.59
N HIS A 187 -3.46 2.53 3.76
CA HIS A 187 -4.85 2.30 3.41
C HIS A 187 -5.04 2.04 1.90
N LEU A 188 -4.33 2.79 1.05
CA LEU A 188 -4.36 2.60 -0.39
C LEU A 188 -3.80 1.22 -0.79
N MET A 189 -2.68 0.81 -0.17
CA MET A 189 -2.13 -0.54 -0.36
C MET A 189 -3.10 -1.62 0.12
N LEU A 190 -3.72 -1.46 1.29
CA LEU A 190 -4.72 -2.40 1.79
C LEU A 190 -5.86 -2.57 0.79
N ALA A 191 -6.35 -1.46 0.21
CA ALA A 191 -7.39 -1.50 -0.80
C ALA A 191 -6.94 -2.25 -2.07
N CYS A 192 -5.69 -2.09 -2.51
CA CYS A 192 -5.12 -2.84 -3.64
C CYS A 192 -5.10 -4.35 -3.37
N PHE A 193 -4.58 -4.79 -2.22
CA PHE A 193 -4.47 -6.22 -1.90
C PHE A 193 -5.80 -6.85 -1.54
N LYS A 194 -6.72 -6.10 -0.93
CA LYS A 194 -8.04 -6.59 -0.53
C LYS A 194 -8.82 -7.17 -1.70
N LEU A 195 -8.81 -6.52 -2.86
CA LEU A 195 -9.56 -7.04 -4.01
C LEU A 195 -9.03 -8.41 -4.43
N ARG A 196 -7.71 -8.57 -4.47
CA ARG A 196 -7.03 -9.82 -4.85
C ARG A 196 -7.17 -10.93 -3.81
N ALA A 197 -6.97 -10.61 -2.54
CA ALA A 197 -7.01 -11.57 -1.44
C ALA A 197 -8.38 -12.27 -1.29
N PHE A 198 -9.45 -11.58 -1.69
CA PHE A 198 -10.83 -12.06 -1.56
C PHE A 198 -11.46 -12.49 -2.89
N THR A 199 -10.69 -12.69 -3.96
CA THR A 199 -11.17 -13.41 -5.15
C THR A 199 -11.32 -14.92 -4.87
N ASP A 200 -11.97 -15.64 -5.78
CA ASP A 200 -12.24 -17.09 -5.63
C ASP A 200 -10.96 -17.95 -5.67
N SER A 201 -9.85 -17.42 -6.20
CA SER A 201 -8.56 -18.10 -6.18
C SER A 201 -7.94 -18.11 -4.77
N ARG A 202 -7.24 -19.20 -4.44
CA ARG A 202 -6.38 -19.25 -3.25
C ARG A 202 -5.15 -18.38 -3.48
N ASP A 203 -5.01 -17.32 -2.68
CA ASP A 203 -3.85 -16.42 -2.68
C ASP A 203 -3.50 -16.05 -1.23
N ASP A 204 -2.79 -16.95 -0.56
CA ASP A 204 -2.38 -16.78 0.84
C ASP A 204 -1.41 -15.60 1.00
N MET A 205 -0.63 -15.27 -0.05
CA MET A 205 0.31 -14.16 -0.04
C MET A 205 -0.42 -12.82 0.02
N ALA A 206 -1.40 -12.61 -0.87
CA ALA A 206 -2.23 -11.41 -0.85
C ALA A 206 -3.01 -11.29 0.47
N LEU A 207 -3.54 -12.42 0.97
CA LEU A 207 -4.27 -12.45 2.24
C LEU A 207 -3.36 -12.11 3.44
N GLY A 208 -2.13 -12.61 3.45
CA GLY A 208 -1.12 -12.27 4.46
C GLY A 208 -0.74 -10.79 4.43
N HIS A 209 -0.56 -10.19 3.25
CA HIS A 209 -0.34 -8.75 3.12
C HIS A 209 -1.52 -7.94 3.66
N VAL A 210 -2.76 -8.37 3.41
CA VAL A 210 -3.96 -7.76 3.99
C VAL A 210 -3.93 -7.82 5.52
N ILE A 211 -3.58 -8.96 6.11
CA ILE A 211 -3.48 -9.11 7.57
C ILE A 211 -2.44 -8.18 8.16
N VAL A 212 -1.25 -8.07 7.56
CA VAL A 212 -0.20 -7.15 8.03
C VAL A 212 -0.69 -5.70 8.02
N LEU A 213 -1.31 -5.27 6.92
CA LEU A 213 -1.80 -3.89 6.76
C LEU A 213 -3.00 -3.57 7.65
N LEU A 214 -3.86 -4.55 7.96
CA LEU A 214 -5.05 -4.39 8.80
C LEU A 214 -4.74 -3.94 10.24
N GLN A 215 -3.53 -4.18 10.72
CA GLN A 215 -3.08 -3.71 12.03
C GLN A 215 -3.22 -2.19 12.16
N GLN A 216 -3.03 -1.43 11.07
CA GLN A 216 -3.15 0.03 11.05
C GLN A 216 -4.58 0.51 11.27
N GLU A 217 -5.57 -0.29 10.86
CA GLU A 217 -6.98 0.06 10.99
C GLU A 217 -7.61 -0.47 12.28
N TRP A 218 -6.84 -1.13 13.16
CA TRP A 218 -7.38 -1.72 14.37
C TRP A 218 -7.94 -0.63 15.32
N PRO A 219 -9.13 -0.83 15.94
CA PRO A 219 -10.03 -1.99 15.85
C PRO A 219 -11.06 -1.89 14.70
N ARG A 220 -11.07 -0.81 13.92
CA ARG A 220 -12.04 -0.60 12.82
C ARG A 220 -11.96 -1.67 11.74
N GLY A 221 -10.76 -2.23 11.52
CA GLY A 221 -10.48 -3.30 10.55
C GLY A 221 -10.90 -4.71 10.97
N GLU A 222 -11.38 -4.91 12.21
CA GLU A 222 -11.69 -6.24 12.77
C GLU A 222 -12.65 -7.06 11.90
N ASN A 223 -13.72 -6.45 11.38
CA ASN A 223 -14.68 -7.14 10.51
C ASN A 223 -14.03 -7.69 9.23
N LEU A 224 -13.01 -7.01 8.69
CA LEU A 224 -12.29 -7.48 7.51
C LEU A 224 -11.28 -8.57 7.89
N PHE A 225 -10.65 -8.45 9.06
CA PHE A 225 -9.80 -9.48 9.62
C PHE A 225 -10.57 -10.79 9.85
N LEU A 226 -11.73 -10.75 10.47
CA LEU A 226 -12.58 -11.93 10.68
C LEU A 226 -13.01 -12.58 9.35
N LYS A 227 -13.20 -11.80 8.28
CA LYS A 227 -13.42 -12.35 6.93
C LYS A 227 -12.19 -13.08 6.39
N ALA A 228 -10.98 -12.56 6.64
CA ALA A 228 -9.74 -13.25 6.29
C ALA A 228 -9.60 -14.57 7.06
N VAL A 229 -9.86 -14.55 8.37
CA VAL A 229 -9.87 -15.74 9.23
C VAL A 229 -10.86 -16.79 8.72
N ASN A 230 -12.10 -16.39 8.41
CA ASN A 230 -13.09 -17.31 7.85
C ASN A 230 -12.64 -17.94 6.52
N LYS A 231 -11.99 -17.18 5.64
CA LYS A 231 -11.42 -17.70 4.39
C LYS A 231 -10.31 -18.73 4.68
N ILE A 232 -9.43 -18.45 5.64
CA ILE A 232 -8.39 -19.39 6.10
C ILE A 232 -9.02 -20.67 6.66
N CYS A 233 -10.06 -20.56 7.49
CA CYS A 233 -10.78 -21.71 8.02
C CYS A 233 -11.39 -22.58 6.91
N GLN A 234 -11.98 -21.96 5.89
CA GLN A 234 -12.54 -22.66 4.73
C GLN A 234 -11.45 -23.38 3.90
N GLN A 235 -10.26 -22.81 3.83
CA GLN A 235 -9.11 -23.41 3.12
C GLN A 235 -8.45 -24.54 3.93
N GLY A 236 -8.56 -24.53 5.26
CA GLY A 236 -7.96 -25.52 6.15
C GLY A 236 -6.45 -25.40 6.32
N ASN A 237 -5.81 -24.49 5.59
CA ASN A 237 -4.39 -24.17 5.68
C ASN A 237 -4.15 -22.69 5.36
N PHE A 238 -3.00 -22.18 5.76
CA PHE A 238 -2.55 -20.83 5.42
C PHE A 238 -1.03 -20.75 5.50
N GLN A 239 -0.41 -20.25 4.44
CA GLN A 239 1.04 -20.08 4.35
C GLN A 239 1.40 -18.60 4.19
N TYR A 240 2.18 -18.07 5.14
CA TYR A 240 2.68 -16.70 5.07
C TYR A 240 3.95 -16.53 5.94
N GLU A 241 5.12 -16.66 5.30
CA GLU A 241 6.42 -16.63 5.99
C GLU A 241 6.75 -15.29 6.66
N ASN A 242 6.08 -14.22 6.24
CA ASN A 242 6.25 -12.86 6.76
C ASN A 242 5.40 -12.55 8.00
N PHE A 243 4.61 -13.52 8.49
CA PHE A 243 3.72 -13.33 9.63
C PHE A 243 4.46 -12.85 10.88
N PHE A 244 5.44 -13.62 11.35
CA PHE A 244 6.22 -13.28 12.55
C PHE A 244 7.20 -12.12 12.32
N ASN A 245 7.37 -11.63 11.09
CA ASN A 245 8.20 -10.46 10.84
C ASN A 245 7.44 -9.16 11.18
N TYR A 246 6.12 -9.13 10.92
CA TYR A 246 5.35 -7.88 10.86
C TYR A 246 4.02 -7.86 11.64
N VAL A 247 3.45 -9.00 12.05
CA VAL A 247 2.20 -9.04 12.82
C VAL A 247 2.49 -8.95 14.32
N THR A 248 2.20 -7.82 14.95
CA THR A 248 2.49 -7.52 16.37
C THR A 248 1.22 -7.23 17.19
N ASN A 249 0.05 -7.11 16.54
CA ASN A 249 -1.23 -6.91 17.22
C ASN A 249 -1.64 -8.16 18.02
N ILE A 250 -1.87 -8.01 19.32
CA ILE A 250 -2.14 -9.12 20.25
C ILE A 250 -3.41 -9.88 19.86
N ASP A 251 -4.51 -9.18 19.59
CA ASP A 251 -5.79 -9.81 19.23
C ASP A 251 -5.64 -10.70 17.99
N MET A 252 -4.89 -10.24 16.97
CA MET A 252 -4.59 -11.06 15.79
C MET A 252 -3.72 -12.29 16.12
N LEU A 253 -2.72 -12.14 17.00
CA LEU A 253 -1.85 -13.25 17.40
C LEU A 253 -2.63 -14.32 18.17
N GLU A 254 -3.53 -13.92 19.07
CA GLU A 254 -4.41 -14.80 19.82
C GLU A 254 -5.32 -15.61 18.87
N GLU A 255 -5.93 -14.95 17.89
CA GLU A 255 -6.76 -15.61 16.88
C GLU A 255 -5.96 -16.64 16.07
N PHE A 256 -4.75 -16.30 15.61
CA PHE A 256 -3.89 -17.26 14.91
C PHE A 256 -3.40 -18.41 15.80
N ALA A 257 -3.21 -18.18 17.10
CA ALA A 257 -2.94 -19.24 18.05
C ALA A 257 -4.15 -20.18 18.22
N TYR A 258 -5.36 -19.61 18.31
CA TYR A 258 -6.61 -20.35 18.43
C TYR A 258 -6.87 -21.24 17.22
N LEU A 259 -6.66 -20.76 15.98
CA LEU A 259 -6.86 -21.52 14.74
C LEU A 259 -6.10 -22.85 14.69
N ARG A 260 -4.94 -22.93 15.37
CA ARG A 260 -4.12 -24.15 15.41
C ARG A 260 -4.63 -25.20 16.40
N THR A 261 -5.50 -24.81 17.33
CA THR A 261 -6.08 -25.71 18.35
C THR A 261 -7.12 -26.64 17.75
N GLN A 262 -7.56 -27.66 18.51
CA GLN A 262 -8.66 -28.54 18.08
C GLN A 262 -9.99 -27.78 17.97
N GLU A 263 -10.24 -26.83 18.87
CA GLU A 263 -11.46 -26.02 18.91
C GLU A 263 -11.50 -24.99 17.77
N GLY A 264 -10.34 -24.42 17.40
CA GLY A 264 -10.20 -23.48 16.29
C GLY A 264 -10.11 -24.11 14.90
N GLY A 265 -10.39 -25.41 14.76
CA GLY A 265 -10.47 -26.10 13.46
C GLY A 265 -9.18 -26.77 12.99
N LYS A 266 -8.11 -26.77 13.82
CA LYS A 266 -6.83 -27.45 13.55
C LYS A 266 -6.23 -27.05 12.20
N ILE A 267 -6.28 -25.76 11.89
CA ILE A 267 -5.79 -25.19 10.64
C ILE A 267 -4.28 -25.43 10.52
N HIS A 268 -3.82 -25.83 9.34
CA HIS A 268 -2.40 -26.01 9.05
C HIS A 268 -1.74 -24.66 8.72
N LEU A 269 -0.98 -24.11 9.67
CA LEU A 269 -0.36 -22.79 9.58
C LEU A 269 1.15 -22.88 9.30
N GLU A 270 1.58 -22.40 8.13
CA GLU A 270 2.98 -22.29 7.71
C GLU A 270 3.43 -20.82 7.79
N LEU A 271 3.73 -20.38 9.02
CA LEU A 271 4.07 -18.98 9.33
C LEU A 271 5.57 -18.74 9.53
N LEU A 272 6.35 -19.82 9.68
CA LEU A 272 7.79 -19.75 9.82
C LEU A 272 8.40 -19.85 8.43
N PRO A 273 9.46 -19.08 8.11
CA PRO A 273 10.20 -19.27 6.88
C PRO A 273 10.68 -20.72 6.83
N ASN A 274 10.43 -21.40 5.71
CA ASN A 274 10.88 -22.77 5.52
C ASN A 274 12.41 -22.79 5.57
N GLN A 275 13.00 -23.09 6.73
CA GLN A 275 14.45 -23.34 6.86
C GLN A 275 14.90 -24.64 6.14
N GLY A 276 14.07 -25.16 5.23
CA GLY A 276 14.25 -26.40 4.50
C GLY A 276 14.83 -26.22 3.11
N MET A 277 15.95 -25.50 2.97
CA MET A 277 16.84 -25.66 1.80
C MET A 277 18.27 -25.19 2.07
N LEU A 278 18.73 -25.25 3.33
CA LEU A 278 20.18 -25.20 3.58
C LEU A 278 20.76 -26.55 3.12
N ILE A 279 21.25 -26.56 1.88
CA ILE A 279 22.16 -27.58 1.37
C ILE A 279 23.19 -27.80 2.47
N LYS A 280 23.15 -28.97 3.13
CA LYS A 280 24.26 -29.43 3.97
C LYS A 280 25.51 -29.25 3.12
N PRO A 281 26.53 -28.47 3.54
CA PRO A 281 27.82 -28.60 2.90
C PRO A 281 28.33 -29.98 3.30
N THR A 282 28.06 -30.98 2.46
CA THR A 282 28.91 -32.17 2.40
C THR A 282 30.25 -31.66 1.91
N SER A 283 31.14 -31.38 2.83
CA SER A 283 32.57 -31.24 2.56
C SER A 283 33.04 -32.51 1.85
N PRO A 284 33.66 -32.43 0.67
CA PRO A 284 34.49 -33.50 0.16
C PRO A 284 35.95 -33.26 0.60
N PRO A 285 36.73 -34.31 0.89
CA PRO A 285 38.15 -34.17 1.14
C PRO A 285 38.89 -33.84 -0.16
N MET A 286 39.97 -33.09 0.00
CA MET A 286 40.91 -32.66 -1.04
C MET A 286 41.49 -33.86 -1.83
N GLY A 287 41.52 -33.78 -3.17
CA GLY A 287 42.29 -34.72 -3.99
C GLY A 287 41.96 -34.76 -5.49
N LEU A 288 42.70 -33.96 -6.28
CA LEU A 288 43.22 -34.21 -7.65
C LEU A 288 42.28 -34.42 -8.87
N LEU A 289 42.56 -33.57 -9.88
CA LEU A 289 42.52 -33.74 -11.35
C LEU A 289 41.20 -33.59 -12.13
N GLN A 290 41.09 -32.42 -12.78
CA GLN A 290 40.96 -32.20 -14.24
C GLN A 290 40.18 -33.24 -15.06
N GLN A 291 39.04 -32.84 -15.67
CA GLN A 291 38.86 -32.64 -17.13
C GLN A 291 37.37 -32.41 -17.49
N GLU A 292 37.18 -31.72 -18.61
CA GLU A 292 35.98 -31.16 -19.24
C GLU A 292 34.81 -32.14 -19.50
N PHE A 293 33.58 -31.59 -19.63
CA PHE A 293 32.61 -31.76 -20.74
C PHE A 293 31.14 -31.56 -20.26
N LEU A 294 30.47 -30.54 -20.83
CA LEU A 294 29.03 -30.57 -21.15
C LEU A 294 28.86 -31.44 -22.43
N PRO A 295 27.71 -32.08 -22.77
CA PRO A 295 26.42 -31.40 -22.88
C PRO A 295 25.14 -32.26 -22.69
N VAL A 296 23.98 -31.61 -22.91
CA VAL A 296 22.72 -32.14 -23.49
C VAL A 296 21.50 -32.25 -22.56
N LEU A 297 20.49 -31.48 -22.98
CA LEU A 297 19.08 -31.49 -22.63
C LEU A 297 18.38 -32.81 -22.97
N GLN A 298 17.47 -33.30 -22.12
CA GLN A 298 16.11 -33.69 -22.53
C GLN A 298 15.18 -34.02 -21.32
N PRO A 299 13.85 -33.96 -21.51
CA PRO A 299 12.86 -33.71 -20.46
C PRO A 299 12.28 -34.99 -19.86
N SER A 300 11.81 -34.92 -18.61
CA SER A 300 10.78 -35.87 -18.16
C SER A 300 9.86 -35.24 -17.11
N ILE A 301 8.58 -35.27 -17.45
CA ILE A 301 7.44 -35.00 -16.59
C ILE A 301 7.37 -36.11 -15.55
N GLN A 302 7.44 -35.78 -14.26
CA GLN A 302 6.98 -36.67 -13.19
C GLN A 302 6.20 -35.87 -12.16
N THR A 303 4.89 -36.08 -12.18
CA THR A 303 3.97 -35.79 -11.08
C THR A 303 4.39 -36.62 -9.87
N ALA A 304 5.02 -35.99 -8.88
CA ALA A 304 5.33 -36.64 -7.61
C ALA A 304 4.44 -36.06 -6.52
N ASP A 305 3.31 -36.73 -6.33
CA ASP A 305 2.48 -36.66 -5.14
C ASP A 305 3.33 -37.10 -3.94
N ARG A 306 3.85 -36.14 -3.16
CA ARG A 306 4.72 -36.40 -2.00
C ARG A 306 3.92 -36.25 -0.71
N HIS A 307 3.24 -37.33 -0.34
CA HIS A 307 2.81 -37.56 1.03
C HIS A 307 4.06 -37.66 1.93
N HIS A 308 4.26 -36.68 2.80
CA HIS A 308 5.32 -36.72 3.82
C HIS A 308 4.97 -37.75 4.90
N THR A 309 5.81 -38.79 5.04
CA THR A 309 5.78 -39.71 6.18
C THR A 309 6.17 -38.96 7.46
N VAL A 310 5.19 -38.72 8.32
CA VAL A 310 5.34 -37.98 9.59
C VAL A 310 5.99 -38.87 10.65
N THR A 311 7.26 -38.63 10.97
CA THR A 311 7.92 -39.25 12.13
C THR A 311 7.60 -38.46 13.40
N ARG A 312 7.20 -39.18 14.46
CA ARG A 312 6.68 -38.67 15.76
C ARG A 312 7.57 -37.62 16.48
N GLY A 313 8.84 -37.46 16.10
CA GLY A 313 9.77 -36.49 16.69
C GLY A 313 9.72 -35.09 16.04
N ILE A 314 9.48 -35.03 14.72
CA ILE A 314 9.51 -33.77 13.96
C ILE A 314 8.30 -32.89 14.31
N THR A 315 7.13 -33.51 14.52
CA THR A 315 5.89 -32.77 14.85
C THR A 315 5.87 -32.16 16.25
N LYS A 316 6.62 -32.72 17.20
CA LYS A 316 6.79 -32.10 18.52
C LYS A 316 7.66 -30.84 18.43
N GLY A 317 8.74 -30.88 17.66
CA GLY A 317 9.59 -29.71 17.39
C GLY A 317 8.80 -28.56 16.75
N VAL A 318 8.03 -28.86 15.69
CA VAL A 318 7.22 -27.86 14.97
C VAL A 318 6.13 -27.20 15.85
N LYS A 319 5.61 -27.90 16.86
CA LYS A 319 4.66 -27.31 17.83
C LYS A 319 5.36 -26.39 18.81
N GLU A 320 6.53 -26.78 19.29
CA GLU A 320 7.32 -25.98 20.22
C GLU A 320 7.90 -24.73 19.55
N ASP A 321 8.40 -24.86 18.32
CA ASP A 321 8.91 -23.74 17.52
C ASP A 321 7.84 -22.68 17.28
N PHE A 322 6.60 -23.10 17.00
CA PHE A 322 5.48 -22.19 16.86
C PHE A 322 5.13 -21.48 18.17
N ARG A 323 5.08 -22.21 19.29
CA ARG A 323 4.82 -21.60 20.61
C ARG A 323 5.87 -20.56 20.95
N LEU A 324 7.14 -20.89 20.78
CA LEU A 324 8.26 -19.98 21.01
C LEU A 324 8.24 -18.77 20.06
N ALA A 325 7.89 -18.97 18.78
CA ALA A 325 7.73 -17.87 17.84
C ALA A 325 6.58 -16.94 18.23
N MET A 326 5.45 -17.48 18.71
CA MET A 326 4.32 -16.70 19.18
C MET A 326 4.69 -15.89 20.45
N GLU A 327 5.35 -16.50 21.42
CA GLU A 327 5.82 -15.81 22.63
C GLU A 327 6.81 -14.68 22.31
N ARG A 328 7.74 -14.91 21.39
CA ARG A 328 8.65 -13.88 20.89
C ARG A 328 7.91 -12.77 20.14
N GLN A 329 6.81 -13.09 19.48
CA GLN A 329 6.04 -12.08 18.75
C GLN A 329 5.17 -11.24 19.68
N VAL A 330 4.59 -11.85 20.71
CA VAL A 330 3.84 -11.13 21.75
C VAL A 330 4.74 -10.14 22.49
N SER A 331 6.02 -10.46 22.75
CA SER A 331 6.94 -9.52 23.39
C SER A 331 7.23 -8.27 22.54
N ARG A 332 6.90 -8.29 21.24
CA ARG A 332 7.01 -7.16 20.30
C ARG A 332 5.75 -6.31 20.21
N CYS A 333 4.70 -6.59 20.99
CA CYS A 333 3.43 -5.83 20.93
C CYS A 333 3.58 -4.33 21.27
N GLY A 334 4.67 -3.94 21.95
CA GLY A 334 5.00 -2.54 22.24
C GLY A 334 5.77 -1.82 21.13
N GLU A 335 6.14 -2.50 20.04
CA GLU A 335 6.81 -1.85 18.90
C GLU A 335 5.92 -0.78 18.28
N ASN A 336 6.53 0.29 17.78
CA ASN A 336 5.80 1.32 17.05
C ASN A 336 5.28 0.73 15.73
N LEU A 337 3.97 0.53 15.62
CA LEU A 337 3.34 -0.08 14.46
C LEU A 337 3.69 0.65 13.15
N MET A 338 3.79 1.97 13.15
CA MET A 338 4.16 2.72 11.95
C MET A 338 5.59 2.40 11.50
N VAL A 339 6.51 2.16 12.44
CA VAL A 339 7.88 1.72 12.11
C VAL A 339 7.86 0.31 11.53
N VAL A 340 7.07 -0.60 12.11
CA VAL A 340 6.93 -1.98 11.62
C VAL A 340 6.36 -2.02 10.21
N LEU A 341 5.30 -1.25 9.94
CA LEU A 341 4.66 -1.18 8.62
C LEU A 341 5.51 -0.44 7.59
N HIS A 342 6.29 0.57 7.99
CA HIS A 342 7.27 1.19 7.08
C HIS A 342 8.31 0.15 6.66
N ARG A 343 8.88 -0.59 7.62
CA ARG A 343 9.86 -1.64 7.35
C ARG A 343 9.29 -2.73 6.45
N PHE A 344 8.02 -3.10 6.66
CA PHE A 344 7.30 -4.01 5.76
C PHE A 344 7.26 -3.49 4.32
N CYS A 345 6.88 -2.22 4.11
CA CYS A 345 6.88 -1.62 2.77
C CYS A 345 8.28 -1.61 2.13
N ILE A 346 9.32 -1.26 2.88
CA ILE A 346 10.68 -1.15 2.34
C ILE A 346 11.29 -2.51 2.04
N ASN A 347 11.23 -3.45 3.00
CA ASN A 347 11.90 -4.74 2.89
C ASN A 347 11.18 -5.68 1.93
N GLU A 348 9.85 -5.66 1.92
CA GLU A 348 9.03 -6.56 1.09
C GLU A 348 8.63 -5.93 -0.24
N LYS A 349 9.25 -4.81 -0.66
CA LYS A 349 8.87 -4.04 -1.87
C LYS A 349 8.68 -4.94 -3.10
N ILE A 350 9.61 -5.85 -3.35
CA ILE A 350 9.56 -6.75 -4.50
C ILE A 350 8.38 -7.71 -4.40
N LEU A 351 8.20 -8.35 -3.25
CA LEU A 351 7.14 -9.33 -2.98
C LEU A 351 5.75 -8.68 -3.06
N LEU A 352 5.60 -7.47 -2.51
CA LEU A 352 4.38 -6.67 -2.58
C LEU A 352 3.97 -6.35 -4.02
N LEU A 353 4.95 -6.06 -4.90
CA LEU A 353 4.67 -5.77 -6.32
C LEU A 353 4.36 -7.04 -7.12
N GLN A 354 5.06 -8.15 -6.85
CA GLN A 354 4.78 -9.45 -7.47
C GLN A 354 3.38 -9.96 -7.10
N THR A 355 2.91 -9.67 -5.89
CA THR A 355 1.55 -10.03 -5.47
C THR A 355 0.47 -9.17 -6.16
N LEU A 356 0.83 -8.22 -7.03
CA LEU A 356 -0.13 -7.43 -7.83
C LEU A 356 0.07 -7.60 -9.34
N THR A 357 0.92 -8.53 -9.77
CA THR A 357 0.97 -9.05 -11.16
C THR A 357 0.04 -10.23 -11.31
#